data_AF-A0A117MIM0-F1
#
_entry.id   AF-A0A117MIM0-F1
#
_cell.length_a   1.000
_cell.length_b   1.000
_cell.length_c   1.000
_cell.angle_alpha   90.00
_cell.angle_beta   90.00
_cell.angle_gamma   90.00
#
_symmetry.space_group_name_H-M   'P 1'
#
loop_
_entity.id
_entity.type
_entity.pdbx_description
1 polymer ?
#
loop_
_entity_poly.entity_id
_entity_poly.type
_entity_poly.pdbx_seq_one_letter_code
_entity_poly.pdbx_strand_id
1 'polypeptide(L)'
;MHAELPAELRPLEEIAHNLWWVWNEEAKAIFETMDPQEWEESGKNPVVLLLNLKSDTAERIIHDSEMMARIERVYRKFRDYM
;
A
#
# COMPACT_ATOMS: atom_id res chain seq x y z
N MET A 1 12.31 -14.98 6.28
CA MET A 1 12.87 -13.67 5.88
C MET A 1 11.68 -12.80 5.57
N HIS A 2 11.45 -11.74 6.34
CA HIS A 2 10.48 -10.72 5.94
C HIS A 2 11.05 -10.02 4.72
N ALA A 3 10.31 -9.94 3.62
CA ALA A 3 10.72 -9.15 2.48
C ALA A 3 10.82 -7.70 2.95
N GLU A 4 11.98 -7.07 2.79
CA GLU A 4 12.09 -5.64 3.07
C GLU A 4 11.25 -4.89 2.03
N LEU A 5 10.31 -4.08 2.50
CA LEU A 5 9.49 -3.25 1.64
C LEU A 5 10.40 -2.26 0.89
N PRO A 6 10.34 -2.20 -0.46
CA PRO A 6 11.15 -1.26 -1.24
C PRO A 6 10.96 0.19 -0.78
N ALA A 7 12.02 1.00 -0.91
CA ALA A 7 12.03 2.36 -0.41
C ALA A 7 10.94 3.25 -1.01
N GLU A 8 10.52 2.91 -2.24
CA GLU A 8 9.46 3.54 -3.03
C GLU A 8 8.06 3.29 -2.45
N LEU A 9 7.86 2.16 -1.76
CA LEU A 9 6.57 1.77 -1.17
C LEU A 9 6.43 2.12 0.32
N ARG A 10 7.48 2.66 0.95
CA ARG A 10 7.43 3.18 2.33
C ARG A 10 6.26 4.15 2.61
N PRO A 11 5.79 5.00 1.69
CA PRO A 11 4.58 5.80 1.91
C PRO A 11 3.36 4.97 2.34
N LEU A 12 3.24 3.74 1.84
CA LEU A 12 2.14 2.84 2.18
C LEU A 12 2.26 2.25 3.58
N GLU A 13 3.48 2.03 4.06
CA GLU A 13 3.73 1.58 5.43
C GLU A 13 3.25 2.66 6.43
N GLU A 14 3.58 3.91 6.19
CA GLU A 14 3.14 5.03 7.03
C GLU A 14 1.61 5.16 7.04
N ILE A 15 0.97 5.06 5.87
CA ILE A 15 -0.49 5.05 5.75
C ILE A 15 -1.08 3.84 6.47
N ALA A 16 -0.55 2.63 6.28
CA ALA A 16 -1.08 1.39 6.84
C ALA A 16 -1.12 1.41 8.39
N HIS A 17 -0.16 2.09 9.01
CA HIS A 17 -0.07 2.27 10.45
C HIS A 17 -1.01 3.37 11.01
N ASN A 18 -1.77 4.06 10.16
CA ASN A 18 -2.69 5.11 10.57
C ASN A 18 -4.14 4.79 10.13
N LEU A 19 -5.11 4.81 11.06
CA LEU A 19 -6.51 4.50 10.77
C LEU A 19 -7.19 5.44 9.74
N TRP A 20 -6.55 6.54 9.34
CA TRP A 20 -7.02 7.43 8.27
C TRP A 20 -7.40 6.68 6.98
N TRP A 21 -6.66 5.64 6.60
CA TRP A 21 -6.94 4.88 5.37
C TRP A 21 -8.32 4.22 5.37
N VAL A 22 -8.88 3.90 6.54
CA VAL A 22 -10.22 3.29 6.66
C VAL A 22 -11.30 4.24 6.14
N TRP A 23 -11.09 5.54 6.32
CA TRP A 23 -12.00 6.60 5.91
C TRP A 23 -11.68 7.16 4.52
N ASN A 24 -10.62 6.67 3.87
CA ASN A 24 -10.20 7.10 2.54
C ASN A 24 -10.34 5.94 1.55
N GLU A 25 -11.38 5.98 0.73
CA GLU A 25 -11.66 4.94 -0.26
C GLU A 25 -10.52 4.77 -1.28
N GLU A 26 -9.82 5.85 -1.63
CA GLU A 26 -8.68 5.77 -2.57
C GLU A 26 -7.49 5.03 -1.94
N ALA A 27 -7.20 5.28 -0.66
CA ALA A 27 -6.16 4.57 0.09
C ALA A 27 -6.50 3.08 0.24
N LYS A 28 -7.75 2.76 0.61
CA LYS A 28 -8.22 1.38 0.70
C LYS A 28 -8.14 0.65 -0.65
N ALA A 29 -8.56 1.31 -1.72
CA ALA A 29 -8.49 0.74 -3.07
C ALA A 29 -7.05 0.46 -3.51
N ILE A 30 -6.05 1.24 -3.06
CA ILE A 30 -4.64 0.94 -3.34
C ILE A 30 -4.26 -0.41 -2.74
N PHE A 31 -4.54 -0.64 -1.45
CA PHE A 31 -4.21 -1.91 -0.79
C PHE A 31 -4.93 -3.10 -1.44
N GLU A 32 -6.21 -2.93 -1.78
CA GLU A 32 -7.01 -3.98 -2.43
C GLU A 32 -6.54 -4.29 -3.86
N THR A 33 -6.09 -3.30 -4.62
CA THR A 33 -5.65 -3.49 -6.02
C THR A 33 -4.20 -3.93 -6.16
N MET A 34 -3.36 -3.71 -5.14
CA MET A 34 -1.97 -4.17 -5.15
C MET A 34 -1.87 -5.68 -5.27
N ASP A 35 -2.53 -6.39 -4.35
CA ASP A 35 -2.60 -7.85 -4.31
C ASP A 35 -3.97 -8.26 -3.73
N PRO A 36 -5.00 -8.42 -4.59
CA PRO A 36 -6.35 -8.74 -4.13
C PRO A 36 -6.43 -10.07 -3.37
N GLN A 37 -5.55 -11.02 -3.71
CA GLN A 37 -5.51 -12.31 -3.04
C GLN A 37 -4.94 -12.15 -1.62
N GLU A 38 -3.77 -11.52 -1.49
CA GLU A 38 -3.15 -11.26 -0.19
C GLU A 38 -4.03 -10.32 0.67
N TRP A 39 -4.78 -9.41 0.05
CA TRP A 39 -5.71 -8.53 0.77
C TRP A 39 -6.82 -9.31 1.49
N GLU A 40 -7.38 -10.33 0.86
CA GLU A 40 -8.37 -11.19 1.51
C GLU A 40 -7.71 -12.16 2.49
N GLU A 41 -6.55 -12.75 2.16
CA GLU A 41 -5.82 -13.67 3.03
C GLU A 41 -5.31 -12.99 4.32
N SER A 42 -4.91 -11.72 4.24
CA SER A 42 -4.50 -10.89 5.37
C SER A 42 -5.68 -10.38 6.22
N GLY A 43 -6.92 -10.68 5.84
CA GLY A 43 -8.12 -10.21 6.53
C GLY A 43 -8.33 -8.70 6.39
N LYS A 44 -7.97 -8.13 5.24
CA LYS A 44 -8.07 -6.69 4.93
C LYS A 44 -7.23 -5.82 5.85
N ASN A 45 -6.08 -6.36 6.25
CA ASN A 45 -5.10 -5.66 7.07
C ASN A 45 -3.91 -5.22 6.20
N PRO A 46 -3.76 -3.91 5.95
CA PRO A 46 -2.71 -3.41 5.06
C PRO A 46 -1.30 -3.64 5.63
N VAL A 47 -1.13 -3.70 6.95
CA VAL A 47 0.17 -3.99 7.57
C VAL A 47 0.59 -5.43 7.27
N VAL A 48 -0.34 -6.38 7.41
CA VAL A 48 -0.07 -7.80 7.09
C VAL A 48 0.15 -7.99 5.59
N LEU A 49 -0.63 -7.31 4.75
CA LEU A 49 -0.44 -7.31 3.31
C LEU A 49 0.96 -6.84 2.91
N LEU A 50 1.46 -5.74 3.49
CA LEU A 50 2.79 -5.22 3.19
C LEU A 50 3.91 -6.16 3.69
N LEU A 51 3.71 -6.82 4.83
CA LEU A 51 4.67 -7.79 5.37
C LEU A 51 4.76 -9.08 4.55
N ASN A 52 3.65 -9.47 3.90
CA ASN A 52 3.57 -10.67 3.06
C ASN A 52 3.75 -10.37 1.57
N LEU A 53 3.97 -9.11 1.21
CA LEU A 53 4.08 -8.69 -0.19
C LEU A 53 5.24 -9.41 -0.87
N LYS A 54 4.93 -10.13 -1.94
CA LYS A 54 5.92 -10.84 -2.77
C LYS A 54 6.79 -9.82 -3.51
N SER A 55 8.09 -10.09 -3.61
CA SER A 55 9.03 -9.22 -4.32
C SER A 55 8.62 -8.94 -5.76
N ASP A 56 8.14 -9.97 -6.49
CA ASP A 56 7.63 -9.81 -7.87
C ASP A 56 6.44 -8.84 -7.94
N THR A 57 5.54 -8.87 -6.95
CA THR A 57 4.40 -7.95 -6.86
C THR A 57 4.89 -6.53 -6.56
N ALA A 58 5.85 -6.37 -5.64
CA ALA A 58 6.42 -5.08 -5.31
C ALA A 58 7.14 -4.45 -6.53
N GLU A 59 7.95 -5.22 -7.25
CA GLU A 59 8.60 -4.78 -8.49
C GLU A 59 7.56 -4.37 -9.55
N ARG A 60 6.52 -5.19 -9.75
CA ARG A 60 5.43 -4.85 -10.69
C ARG A 60 4.77 -3.51 -10.34
N ILE A 61 4.52 -3.24 -9.06
CA ILE A 61 3.93 -1.97 -8.61
C ILE A 61 4.89 -0.82 -8.87
N ILE A 62 6.18 -0.98 -8.57
CA ILE A 62 7.20 0.05 -8.78
C ILE A 62 7.34 0.41 -10.27
N HIS A 63 7.21 -0.59 -11.15
CA HIS A 63 7.22 -0.38 -12.60
C HIS A 63 5.88 0.10 -13.18
N ASP A 64 4.80 0.11 -12.39
CA ASP A 64 3.50 0.65 -12.78
C ASP A 64 3.42 2.14 -12.42
N SER A 65 3.71 2.99 -13.40
CA SER A 65 3.68 4.44 -13.23
C SER A 65 2.31 4.99 -12.83
N GLU A 66 1.22 4.35 -13.26
CA GLU A 66 -0.12 4.80 -12.88
C GLU A 66 -0.37 4.51 -11.40
N MET A 67 -0.05 3.30 -10.95
CA MET A 67 -0.17 2.91 -9.55
C MET A 67 0.71 3.76 -8.64
N MET A 68 1.97 4.00 -9.02
CA MET A 68 2.88 4.85 -8.26
C MET A 68 2.37 6.31 -8.15
N ALA A 69 1.81 6.86 -9.23
CA ALA A 69 1.20 8.19 -9.20
C ALA A 69 -0.05 8.24 -8.30
N ARG A 70 -0.83 7.15 -8.21
CA ARG A 70 -1.96 7.02 -7.28
C ARG A 70 -1.46 7.00 -5.83
N ILE A 71 -0.45 6.19 -5.53
CA ILE A 71 0.18 6.09 -4.20
C ILE A 71 0.68 7.47 -3.75
N GLU A 72 1.42 8.16 -4.62
CA GLU A 72 1.97 9.47 -4.29
C GLU A 72 0.88 10.50 -4.00
N ARG A 73 -0.19 10.54 -4.80
CA ARG A 73 -1.30 11.47 -4.58
C ARG A 73 -2.03 11.19 -3.27
N VAL A 74 -2.30 9.92 -2.95
CA VAL A 74 -2.93 9.55 -1.68
C VAL A 74 -2.02 9.88 -0.51
N TYR A 75 -0.72 9.66 -0.65
CA TYR A 75 0.25 10.03 0.37
C TYR A 75 0.32 11.55 0.60
N ARG A 76 0.26 12.37 -0.45
CA ARG A 76 0.13 13.83 -0.28
C ARG A 76 -1.13 14.20 0.48
N LYS A 77 -2.29 13.62 0.13
CA LYS A 77 -3.54 13.84 0.88
C LYS A 77 -3.44 13.43 2.35
N PHE A 78 -2.75 12.33 2.63
CA PHE A 78 -2.48 11.88 3.99
C PHE A 78 -1.62 12.90 4.74
N ARG A 79 -0.53 13.36 4.13
CA ARG A 79 0.39 14.35 4.70
C ARG A 79 -0.21 15.73 4.88
N ASP A 80 -1.14 16.13 4.02
CA ASP A 80 -1.86 17.41 4.14
C ASP A 80 -2.93 17.37 5.26
N TYR A 81 -3.43 16.18 5.60
CA TYR A 81 -4.42 15.98 6.65
C TYR A 81 -3.80 15.90 8.06
N MET A 82 -2.60 15.35 8.16
CA MET A 82 -1.85 15.12 9.41
C MET A 82 -1.10 16.38 9.87
#